data_AF-A0A7C9AM18-F1
#
_entry.id   AF-A0A7C9AM18-F1
#
_cell.length_a   1.000
_cell.length_b   1.000
_cell.length_c   1.000
_cell.angle_alpha   90.00
_cell.angle_beta   90.00
_cell.angle_gamma   90.00
#
_symmetry.space_group_name_H-M   'P 1'
#
loop_
_entity.id
_entity.type
_entity.pdbx_description
1 polymer ?
#
loop_
_entity_poly.entity_id
_entity_poly.type
_entity_poly.pdbx_seq_one_letter_code
_entity_poly.pdbx_strand_id
1 'polypeptide(L)'
;MNTSTDFIACAEYVIANMYCSKEKLCIHGRSAGGLLIGTVLNMRPDLFKAAVLGVLFVDDLTTMLDPTIPLTTSEWEEWGDPRKQEVYHCIKSYSLVGDVKAQNYPHAYYGWFK
;
A
#
# COMPACT_ATOMS: atom_id res chain seq x y z
N MET A 1 3.01 -5.88 8.03
CA MET A 1 2.10 -4.96 8.74
C MET A 1 2.80 -3.69 9.23
N ASN A 2 4.01 -3.76 9.79
CA ASN A 2 4.71 -2.60 10.39
C ASN A 2 4.80 -1.37 9.48
N THR A 3 5.21 -1.53 8.22
CA THR A 3 5.37 -0.40 7.28
C THR A 3 4.12 0.48 7.17
N SER A 4 2.94 -0.13 7.08
CA SER A 4 1.68 0.60 6.96
C SER A 4 1.24 1.22 8.29
N THR A 5 1.42 0.52 9.40
CA THR A 5 1.07 1.04 10.74
C THR A 5 1.99 2.17 11.15
N ASP A 6 3.28 2.10 10.81
CA ASP A 6 4.26 3.15 11.08
C ASP A 6 3.94 4.40 10.25
N PHE A 7 3.57 4.23 8.98
CA PHE A 7 3.16 5.35 8.13
C PHE A 7 1.88 6.03 8.65
N ILE A 8 0.90 5.25 9.13
CA ILE A 8 -0.29 5.78 9.82
C ILE A 8 0.10 6.54 11.08
N ALA A 9 0.98 5.99 11.91
CA ALA A 9 1.45 6.65 13.13
C ALA A 9 2.15 7.98 12.82
N CYS A 10 2.95 8.05 11.74
CA CYS A 10 3.52 9.30 11.26
C CYS A 10 2.43 10.30 10.85
N ALA A 11 1.43 9.88 10.07
CA ALA A 11 0.33 10.75 9.66
C ALA A 11 -0.47 11.30 10.85
N GLU A 12 -0.75 10.47 11.84
CA GLU A 12 -1.39 10.89 13.09
C GLU A 12 -0.53 11.86 13.87
N TYR A 13 0.78 11.62 13.93
CA TYR A 13 1.72 12.51 14.60
C TYR A 13 1.74 13.92 13.99
N VAL A 14 1.83 14.04 12.65
CA VAL A 14 1.83 15.38 12.01
C VAL A 14 0.49 16.10 12.18
N ILE A 15 -0.63 15.39 12.25
CA ILE A 15 -1.94 15.98 12.55
C ILE A 15 -2.01 16.42 14.02
N ALA A 16 -1.61 15.57 14.96
CA ALA A 16 -1.68 15.85 16.40
C ALA A 16 -0.80 17.04 16.81
N ASN A 17 0.33 17.22 16.14
CA ASN A 17 1.24 18.34 16.39
C ASN A 17 0.94 19.58 15.54
N MET A 18 -0.22 19.62 14.86
CA MET A 18 -0.69 20.76 14.06
C MET A 18 0.25 21.18 12.92
N TYR A 19 1.11 20.27 12.46
CA TYR A 19 1.91 20.49 11.24
C TYR A 19 1.03 20.40 9.98
N CYS A 20 -0.06 19.64 10.05
CA CYS A 20 -1.07 19.54 8.99
C CYS A 20 -2.46 19.24 9.61
N SER A 21 -3.48 19.12 8.76
CA SER A 21 -4.82 18.66 9.15
C SER A 21 -5.34 17.63 8.15
N LYS A 22 -6.32 16.82 8.55
CA LYS A 22 -6.91 15.78 7.67
C LYS A 22 -7.46 16.36 6.36
N GLU A 23 -7.93 17.61 6.39
CA GLU A 23 -8.47 18.32 5.22
C GLU A 23 -7.40 18.77 4.23
N LYS A 24 -6.12 18.74 4.64
CA LYS A 24 -4.98 19.24 3.87
C LYS A 24 -3.88 18.20 3.66
N LEU A 25 -3.93 17.06 4.36
CA LEU A 25 -2.91 16.04 4.28
C LEU A 25 -3.08 15.18 3.01
N CYS A 26 -2.04 15.17 2.17
CA CYS A 26 -1.97 14.36 0.96
C CYS A 26 -0.81 13.37 1.06
N ILE A 27 -0.96 12.19 0.46
CA ILE A 27 0.05 11.13 0.48
C ILE A 27 0.41 10.67 -0.93
N HIS A 28 1.66 10.26 -1.10
CA HIS A 28 2.17 9.81 -2.38
C HIS A 28 3.11 8.62 -2.21
N GLY A 29 2.99 7.65 -3.11
CA GLY A 29 3.86 6.48 -3.15
C GLY A 29 3.96 5.90 -4.55
N ARG A 30 5.12 5.32 -4.87
CA ARG A 30 5.43 4.78 -6.20
C ARG A 30 6.00 3.36 -6.11
N SER A 31 5.65 2.48 -7.05
CA SER A 31 6.11 1.09 -7.09
C SER A 31 5.67 0.33 -5.83
N ALA A 32 6.59 -0.21 -5.03
CA ALA A 32 6.30 -0.75 -3.70
C ALA A 32 5.67 0.31 -2.76
N GLY A 33 5.97 1.60 -2.94
CA GLY A 33 5.28 2.68 -2.24
C GLY A 33 3.81 2.79 -2.64
N GLY A 34 3.43 2.37 -3.84
CA GLY A 34 2.02 2.29 -4.27
C GLY A 34 1.23 1.26 -3.45
N LEU A 35 1.86 0.11 -3.13
CA LEU A 35 1.33 -0.88 -2.19
C LEU A 35 1.07 -0.23 -0.83
N LEU A 36 2.10 0.43 -0.27
CA LEU A 36 2.00 1.12 1.02
C LEU A 36 0.82 2.09 1.07
N ILE A 37 0.72 2.99 0.09
CA ILE A 37 -0.38 3.96 0.06
C ILE A 37 -1.73 3.27 -0.10
N GLY A 38 -1.84 2.26 -0.95
CA GLY A 38 -3.07 1.48 -1.09
C GLY A 38 -3.49 0.79 0.22
N THR A 39 -2.57 0.15 0.93
CA THR A 39 -2.83 -0.49 2.24
C THR A 39 -3.26 0.53 3.27
N VAL A 40 -2.56 1.66 3.37
CA VAL A 40 -2.89 2.74 4.29
C VAL A 40 -4.29 3.32 4.00
N LEU A 41 -4.65 3.48 2.72
CA LEU A 41 -5.98 3.95 2.32
C LEU A 41 -7.08 2.93 2.63
N ASN A 42 -6.81 1.63 2.56
CA ASN A 42 -7.77 0.62 3.00
C ASN A 42 -7.98 0.63 4.52
N MET A 43 -6.93 0.92 5.30
CA MET A 43 -6.95 0.91 6.76
C MET A 43 -7.51 2.22 7.37
N ARG A 44 -7.06 3.38 6.89
CA ARG A 44 -7.34 4.71 7.46
C ARG A 44 -7.56 5.76 6.37
N PRO A 45 -8.60 5.61 5.53
CA PRO A 45 -8.89 6.59 4.48
C PRO A 45 -9.28 7.96 5.06
N ASP A 46 -9.75 8.02 6.31
CA ASP A 46 -10.17 9.24 7.00
C ASP A 46 -9.04 10.24 7.28
N LEU A 47 -7.79 9.80 7.23
CA LEU A 47 -6.64 10.64 7.58
C LEU A 47 -6.20 11.58 6.45
N PHE A 48 -6.63 11.34 5.21
CA PHE A 48 -6.06 11.97 4.03
C PHE A 48 -7.13 12.65 3.20
N LYS A 49 -6.78 13.78 2.57
CA LYS A 49 -7.65 14.48 1.62
C LYS A 49 -7.50 13.96 0.21
N ALA A 50 -6.27 13.64 -0.20
CA ALA A 50 -5.97 13.10 -1.51
C ALA A 50 -4.76 12.15 -1.47
N ALA A 51 -4.70 11.25 -2.45
CA ALA A 51 -3.60 10.32 -2.63
C ALA A 51 -3.15 10.27 -4.09
N VAL A 52 -1.84 10.13 -4.28
CA VAL A 52 -1.22 9.91 -5.58
C VAL A 52 -0.53 8.55 -5.54
N LEU A 53 -0.90 7.67 -6.47
CA LEU A 53 -0.37 6.33 -6.54
C LEU A 53 0.31 6.12 -7.91
N GLY A 54 1.64 6.00 -7.91
CA GLY A 54 2.44 5.82 -9.12
C GLY A 54 2.86 4.37 -9.34
N VAL A 55 2.63 3.82 -10.54
CA VAL A 55 3.05 2.45 -10.96
C VAL A 55 2.80 1.38 -9.89
N LEU A 56 1.55 0.97 -9.74
CA LEU A 56 1.06 0.25 -8.57
C LEU A 56 1.51 -1.21 -8.55
N PHE A 57 2.27 -1.58 -7.53
CA PHE A 57 2.44 -2.97 -7.13
C PHE A 57 1.32 -3.37 -6.14
N VAL A 58 0.09 -3.58 -6.63
CA VAL A 58 -1.07 -3.86 -5.76
C VAL A 58 -1.62 -5.27 -5.88
N ASP A 59 -1.22 -6.01 -6.92
CA ASP A 59 -1.52 -7.44 -7.10
C ASP A 59 -0.30 -8.30 -6.71
N ASP A 60 0.19 -8.06 -5.51
CA ASP A 60 1.39 -8.65 -4.92
C ASP A 60 1.28 -10.16 -4.78
N LEU A 61 0.16 -10.70 -4.28
CA LEU A 61 0.00 -12.14 -4.10
C LEU A 61 -0.02 -12.90 -5.42
N THR A 62 -0.82 -12.45 -6.39
CA THR A 62 -0.90 -13.10 -7.71
C THR A 62 0.43 -12.98 -8.45
N THR A 63 1.07 -11.81 -8.40
CA THR A 63 2.37 -11.59 -9.03
C THR A 63 3.46 -12.48 -8.42
N MET A 64 3.54 -12.55 -7.09
CA MET A 64 4.57 -13.33 -6.40
C MET A 64 4.39 -14.85 -6.56
N LEU A 65 3.19 -15.32 -6.92
CA LEU A 65 2.90 -16.72 -7.25
C LEU A 65 3.33 -17.12 -8.67
N ASP A 66 3.51 -16.17 -9.58
CA ASP A 66 3.88 -16.42 -10.97
C ASP A 66 5.36 -16.09 -11.23
N PRO A 67 6.26 -17.10 -11.30
CA PRO A 67 7.68 -16.90 -11.54
C PRO A 67 8.01 -16.47 -12.99
N THR A 68 7.04 -16.46 -13.90
CA THR A 68 7.23 -16.03 -15.29
C THR A 68 7.17 -14.50 -15.43
N ILE A 69 6.57 -13.81 -14.46
CA ILE A 69 6.55 -12.35 -14.42
C ILE A 69 7.97 -11.85 -14.06
N PRO A 70 8.52 -10.87 -14.81
CA PRO A 70 9.82 -10.28 -14.48
C PRO A 70 9.89 -9.80 -13.04
N LEU A 71 11.07 -9.92 -12.43
CA LEU A 71 11.38 -9.56 -11.03
C LEU A 71 10.81 -10.50 -9.96
N THR A 72 9.75 -11.29 -10.22
CA THR A 72 9.12 -12.14 -9.18
C THR A 72 10.13 -13.00 -8.43
N THR A 73 10.99 -13.71 -9.16
CA THR A 73 11.93 -14.66 -8.54
C THR A 73 13.01 -13.97 -7.71
N SER A 74 13.49 -12.79 -8.13
CA SER A 74 14.44 -11.98 -7.37
C SER A 74 13.79 -11.32 -6.16
N GLU A 75 12.52 -10.92 -6.25
CA GLU A 75 11.81 -10.25 -5.16
C GLU A 75 11.33 -11.22 -4.07
N TRP A 76 11.40 -12.54 -4.26
CA TRP A 76 11.19 -13.50 -3.18
C TRP A 76 12.18 -13.32 -2.01
N GLU A 77 13.36 -12.76 -2.24
CA GLU A 77 14.30 -12.42 -1.16
C GLU A 77 13.78 -11.27 -0.28
N GLU A 78 12.95 -10.38 -0.84
CA GLU A 78 12.38 -9.22 -0.14
C GLU A 78 11.01 -9.55 0.49
N TRP A 79 10.07 -10.05 -0.32
CA TRP A 79 8.68 -10.28 0.12
C TRP A 79 8.44 -11.70 0.65
N GLY A 80 9.34 -12.63 0.31
CA GLY A 80 9.17 -14.06 0.54
C GLY A 80 8.56 -14.80 -0.65
N ASP A 81 8.76 -16.12 -0.66
CA ASP A 81 8.16 -17.04 -1.64
C ASP A 81 6.77 -17.53 -1.19
N PRO A 82 5.67 -17.06 -1.82
CA PRO A 82 4.30 -17.43 -1.42
C PRO A 82 3.91 -18.87 -1.76
N ARG A 83 4.78 -19.66 -2.39
CA ARG A 83 4.56 -21.12 -2.52
C ARG A 83 4.70 -21.83 -1.18
N LYS A 84 5.31 -21.17 -0.19
CA LYS A 84 5.30 -21.58 1.23
C LYS A 84 4.03 -21.04 1.90
N GLN A 85 3.30 -21.92 2.59
CA GLN A 85 1.99 -21.60 3.17
C GLN A 85 2.04 -20.42 4.16
N GLU A 86 3.07 -20.35 5.01
CA GLU A 86 3.25 -19.25 5.96
C GLU A 86 3.43 -17.89 5.26
N VAL A 87 4.19 -17.86 4.16
CA VAL A 87 4.45 -16.66 3.38
C VAL A 87 3.20 -16.27 2.60
N TYR A 88 2.50 -17.23 2.00
CA TYR A 88 1.21 -17.00 1.35
C TYR A 88 0.25 -16.24 2.27
N HIS A 89 0.06 -16.72 3.50
CA HIS A 89 -0.82 -16.08 4.46
C HIS A 89 -0.30 -14.70 4.91
N CYS A 90 1.02 -14.53 5.02
CA CYS A 90 1.64 -13.24 5.31
C CYS A 90 1.33 -12.22 4.21
N ILE A 91 1.65 -12.53 2.95
CA ILE A 91 1.40 -11.63 1.80
C ILE A 91 -0.09 -11.34 1.66
N LYS A 92 -0.94 -12.38 1.72
CA LYS A 92 -2.40 -12.25 1.65
C LYS A 92 -2.98 -11.33 2.73
N SER A 93 -2.34 -11.20 3.90
CA SER A 93 -2.84 -10.37 5.00
C SER A 93 -2.78 -8.87 4.72
N TYR A 94 -1.96 -8.43 3.76
CA TYR A 94 -1.83 -7.02 3.37
C TYR A 94 -2.08 -6.74 1.89
N SER A 95 -2.23 -7.80 1.08
CA SER A 95 -2.57 -7.71 -0.34
C SER A 95 -3.89 -6.97 -0.55
N LEU A 96 -3.92 -6.08 -1.52
CA LEU A 96 -5.06 -5.17 -1.75
C LEU A 96 -6.09 -5.75 -2.69
N VAL A 97 -5.67 -6.62 -3.61
CA VAL A 97 -6.57 -7.30 -4.54
C VAL A 97 -7.47 -8.23 -3.74
N GLY A 98 -8.75 -7.86 -3.64
CA GLY A 98 -9.76 -8.58 -2.87
C GLY A 98 -10.02 -8.03 -1.45
N ASP A 99 -9.28 -7.04 -0.97
CA ASP A 99 -9.47 -6.41 0.35
C ASP A 99 -9.91 -4.93 0.27
N VAL A 100 -10.24 -4.44 -0.93
CA VAL A 100 -10.91 -3.14 -1.09
C VAL A 100 -12.30 -3.21 -0.47
N LYS A 101 -12.62 -2.26 0.41
CA LYS A 101 -13.87 -2.23 1.18
C LYS A 101 -14.82 -1.18 0.60
N ALA A 102 -16.12 -1.39 0.76
CA ALA A 102 -17.11 -0.36 0.46
C ALA A 102 -17.08 0.73 1.54
N GLN A 103 -16.23 1.74 1.36
CA GLN A 103 -16.03 2.85 2.28
C GLN A 103 -15.67 4.15 1.54
N ASN A 104 -15.67 5.27 2.25
CA ASN A 104 -15.29 6.56 1.67
C ASN A 104 -13.77 6.68 1.57
N TYR A 105 -13.25 6.69 0.35
CA TYR A 105 -11.83 6.94 0.08
C TYR A 105 -11.59 8.41 -0.28
N PRO A 106 -10.37 8.94 -0.06
CA PRO A 106 -10.00 10.27 -0.53
C PRO A 106 -9.93 10.33 -2.05
N HIS A 107 -9.81 11.55 -2.59
CA HIS A 107 -9.55 11.71 -4.02
C HIS A 107 -8.23 11.04 -4.39
N ALA A 108 -8.25 10.13 -5.37
CA ALA A 108 -7.07 9.38 -5.78
C ALA A 108 -6.74 9.67 -7.25
N TYR A 109 -5.46 9.87 -7.52
CA TYR A 109 -4.93 9.87 -8.87
C TYR A 109 -4.00 8.67 -9.07
N TYR A 110 -4.20 7.97 -10.18
CA TYR A 110 -3.37 6.85 -10.63
C TYR A 110 -2.70 7.21 -11.96
N GLY A 111 -1.38 7.09 -12.05
CA GLY A 111 -0.69 7.38 -13.31
C GLY A 111 0.82 7.11 -13.32
N TRP A 112 1.37 7.20 -14.53
CA TRP A 112 2.80 7.10 -14.80
C TRP A 112 3.39 8.50 -14.83
N PHE A 113 4.05 8.93 -13.75
CA PHE A 113 4.88 10.12 -13.79
C PHE A 113 6.19 9.78 -14.52
N LYS A 114 6.43 10.45 -15.65
CA LYS A 114 7.72 10.43 -16.35
C LYS A 114 8.72 11.33 -15.64
#